data_AF-A0A959UKZ6-F1
#
_entry.id   AF-A0A959UKZ6-F1
#
_cell.length_a   1.000
_cell.length_b   1.000
_cell.length_c   1.000
_cell.angle_alpha   90.00
_cell.angle_beta   90.00
_cell.angle_gamma   90.00
#
_symmetry.space_group_name_H-M   'P 1'
#
loop_
_entity.id
_entity.type
_entity.pdbx_description
1 polymer ?
#
loop_
_entity_poly.entity_id
_entity_poly.type
_entity_poly.pdbx_seq_one_letter_code
_entity_poly.pdbx_strand_id
1 'polypeptide(L)'
;MSNHMHLIARAREGHDISAIIRDFKKFTAKAIVKQIKEEPESRREWMLRHFAFRATAIERVKDFKFWEDGSHAILLDTPLKWEQRFSYLHNNPVKGGLVAEPHHYLLSSALDYAGIKGLVNIDMEW
;
A
#
# COMPACT_ATOMS: atom_id res chain seq x y z
N MET A 1 -6.34 -0.67 4.21
CA MET A 1 -6.47 -2.03 4.79
C MET A 1 -7.42 -2.88 3.96
N SER A 2 -7.10 -4.17 3.81
CA SER A 2 -7.56 -5.21 2.84
C SER A 2 -7.64 -4.82 1.35
N ASN A 3 -8.09 -3.62 1.01
CA ASN A 3 -8.29 -3.15 -0.37
C ASN A 3 -7.52 -1.86 -0.71
N HIS A 4 -6.78 -1.29 0.24
CA HIS A 4 -5.92 -0.10 0.06
C HIS A 4 -4.73 -0.13 1.02
N MET A 5 -3.74 0.74 0.78
CA MET A 5 -2.54 0.89 1.60
C MET A 5 -2.36 2.37 1.98
N HIS A 6 -1.83 2.61 3.19
CA HIS A 6 -1.31 3.92 3.60
C HIS A 6 0.20 3.84 3.71
N LEU A 7 0.87 4.92 3.29
CA LEU A 7 2.32 5.01 3.28
C LEU A 7 2.72 6.43 3.68
N ILE A 8 3.65 6.54 4.63
CA ILE A 8 4.43 7.75 4.87
C ILE A 8 5.79 7.49 4.23
N ALA A 9 6.18 8.35 3.29
CA ALA A 9 7.42 8.18 2.54
C ALA A 9 8.03 9.53 2.18
N ARG A 10 9.36 9.55 2.09
CA ARG A 10 10.17 10.67 1.60
C ARG A 10 11.04 10.16 0.46
N ALA A 11 11.04 10.86 -0.67
CA ALA A 11 12.03 10.60 -1.70
C ALA A 11 13.40 11.11 -1.22
N ARG A 12 14.47 10.34 -1.50
CA ARG A 12 15.83 10.82 -1.28
C ARG A 12 16.11 12.03 -2.19
N GLU A 13 17.05 12.86 -1.79
CA GLU A 13 17.48 14.01 -2.59
C GLU A 13 17.80 13.59 -4.03
N GLY A 14 17.39 14.41 -5.00
CA GLY A 14 17.52 14.10 -6.43
C GLY A 14 16.49 13.14 -7.00
N HIS A 15 15.57 12.60 -6.20
CA HIS A 15 14.49 11.72 -6.66
C HIS A 15 13.10 12.34 -6.49
N ASP A 16 12.20 12.03 -7.42
CA ASP A 16 10.79 12.43 -7.37
C ASP A 16 9.92 11.31 -6.77
N ILE A 17 9.18 11.65 -5.72
CA ILE A 17 8.24 10.72 -5.07
C ILE A 17 7.14 10.25 -6.03
N SER A 18 6.70 11.09 -6.97
CA SER A 18 5.64 10.73 -7.92
C SER A 18 6.11 9.63 -8.88
N ALA A 19 7.35 9.75 -9.38
CA ALA A 19 8.00 8.71 -10.17
C ALA A 19 8.16 7.39 -9.38
N ILE A 20 8.59 7.46 -8.11
CA ILE A 20 8.72 6.29 -7.23
C ILE A 20 7.36 5.58 -7.06
N ILE A 21 6.30 6.32 -6.74
CA ILE A 21 4.95 5.75 -6.55
C ILE A 21 4.42 5.16 -7.86
N ARG A 22 4.65 5.80 -9.00
CA ARG A 22 4.29 5.26 -10.32
C ARG A 22 4.94 3.90 -10.55
N ASP A 23 6.25 3.82 -10.33
CA ASP A 23 7.03 2.61 -10.63
C ASP A 23 6.73 1.50 -9.62
N PHE A 24 6.52 1.85 -8.34
CA PHE A 24 6.00 0.94 -7.32
C PHE A 24 4.67 0.32 -7.74
N LYS A 25 3.68 1.14 -8.15
CA LYS A 25 2.36 0.64 -8.57
C LYS A 25 2.45 -0.24 -9.81
N LYS A 26 3.30 0.12 -10.78
CA LYS A 26 3.54 -0.67 -11.99
C LYS A 26 4.16 -2.02 -11.68
N PHE A 27 5.19 -2.06 -10.83
CA PHE A 27 5.87 -3.30 -10.44
C PHE A 27 4.94 -4.21 -9.65
N THR A 28 4.32 -3.70 -8.59
CA THR A 28 3.46 -4.48 -7.70
C THR A 28 2.21 -5.00 -8.41
N ALA A 29 1.58 -4.22 -9.29
CA ALA A 29 0.44 -4.70 -10.07
C ALA A 29 0.79 -5.94 -10.91
N LYS A 30 1.95 -5.93 -11.58
CA LYS A 30 2.42 -7.08 -12.36
C LYS A 30 2.73 -8.27 -11.47
N ALA A 31 3.44 -8.06 -10.36
CA ALA A 31 3.81 -9.12 -9.43
C ALA A 31 2.57 -9.77 -8.80
N ILE A 32 1.60 -8.97 -8.34
CA ILE A 32 0.36 -9.46 -7.72
C ILE A 32 -0.49 -10.23 -8.73
N VAL A 33 -0.69 -9.70 -9.94
CA VAL A 33 -1.44 -10.41 -10.99
C VAL A 33 -0.76 -11.72 -11.36
N LYS A 34 0.57 -11.75 -11.45
CA LYS A 34 1.34 -12.96 -11.69
C LYS A 34 1.11 -13.97 -10.56
N GLN A 35 1.24 -13.56 -9.30
CA GLN A 35 1.03 -14.42 -8.15
C GLN A 35 -0.39 -14.99 -8.10
N ILE A 36 -1.41 -14.19 -8.37
CA ILE A 36 -2.81 -14.67 -8.42
C ILE A 36 -2.99 -15.76 -9.49
N LYS A 37 -2.29 -15.66 -10.62
CA LYS A 37 -2.37 -16.66 -11.71
C LYS A 37 -1.62 -17.95 -11.36
N GLU A 38 -0.48 -17.84 -10.70
CA GLU A 38 0.46 -18.94 -10.50
C GLU A 38 0.23 -19.69 -9.18
N GLU A 39 -0.14 -18.99 -8.11
CA GLU A 39 -0.31 -19.57 -6.77
C GLU A 39 -1.78 -19.93 -6.45
N PRO A 40 -2.03 -20.93 -5.59
CA PRO A 40 -3.39 -21.27 -5.15
C PRO A 40 -4.11 -20.07 -4.51
N GLU A 41 -5.16 -19.58 -5.18
CA GLU A 41 -6.00 -18.48 -4.70
C GLU A 41 -7.45 -18.75 -5.10
N SER A 42 -8.32 -18.96 -4.10
CA SER A 42 -9.70 -19.40 -4.28
C SER A 42 -10.55 -18.42 -5.09
N ARG A 43 -10.19 -17.12 -5.07
CA ARG A 43 -10.92 -16.05 -5.79
C ARG A 43 -10.27 -15.66 -7.11
N ARG A 44 -9.28 -16.42 -7.60
CA ARG A 44 -8.47 -16.11 -8.80
C ARG A 44 -9.31 -15.64 -9.97
N GLU A 45 -10.27 -16.44 -10.40
CA GLU A 45 -11.09 -16.12 -11.57
C GLU A 45 -11.89 -14.83 -11.39
N TRP A 46 -12.49 -14.65 -10.22
CA TRP A 46 -13.27 -13.46 -9.90
C TRP A 46 -12.38 -12.20 -9.91
N MET A 47 -11.21 -12.25 -9.27
CA MET A 47 -10.27 -11.12 -9.23
C MET A 47 -9.75 -10.77 -10.62
N LEU A 48 -9.30 -11.76 -11.39
CA LEU A 48 -8.77 -11.53 -12.74
C LEU A 48 -9.85 -10.98 -13.68
N ARG A 49 -11.09 -11.49 -13.62
CA ARG A 49 -12.22 -10.92 -14.37
C ARG A 49 -12.49 -9.47 -13.95
N HIS A 50 -12.46 -9.16 -12.66
CA HIS A 50 -12.67 -7.79 -12.18
C HIS A 50 -11.56 -6.85 -12.68
N PHE A 51 -10.29 -7.24 -12.56
CA PHE A 51 -9.16 -6.42 -13.01
C PHE A 51 -9.12 -6.25 -14.53
N ALA A 52 -9.50 -7.27 -15.30
CA ALA A 52 -9.62 -7.18 -16.75
C ALA A 52 -10.75 -6.23 -17.16
N PHE A 53 -11.92 -6.34 -16.53
CA PHE A 53 -13.02 -5.42 -16.76
C PHE A 53 -12.63 -3.97 -16.45
N ARG A 54 -11.87 -3.72 -15.38
CA ARG A 54 -11.37 -2.37 -15.07
C ARG A 54 -10.31 -1.86 -16.05
N ALA A 55 -9.61 -2.75 -16.75
CA ALA A 55 -8.62 -2.37 -17.78
C ALA A 55 -9.29 -1.89 -19.07
N THR A 56 -10.47 -2.39 -19.44
CA THR A 56 -11.16 -2.00 -20.69
C THR A 56 -11.49 -0.51 -20.77
N ALA A 57 -11.66 0.15 -19.62
CA ALA A 57 -11.90 1.58 -19.54
C ALA A 57 -10.65 2.45 -19.73
N ILE A 58 -9.45 1.86 -19.83
CA ILE A 58 -8.18 2.58 -19.85
C ILE A 58 -7.24 2.03 -20.92
N GLU A 59 -7.12 2.76 -22.02
CA GLU A 59 -6.34 2.39 -23.21
C GLU A 59 -4.88 2.01 -22.90
N ARG A 60 -4.24 2.70 -21.96
CA ARG A 60 -2.83 2.42 -21.58
C ARG A 60 -2.64 1.14 -20.75
N VAL A 61 -3.70 0.47 -20.32
CA VAL A 61 -3.66 -0.76 -19.53
C VAL A 61 -4.15 -1.91 -20.40
N LYS A 62 -3.27 -2.86 -20.73
CA LYS A 62 -3.60 -3.96 -21.64
C LYS A 62 -4.51 -5.02 -21.01
N ASP A 63 -4.02 -5.65 -19.93
CA ASP A 63 -4.63 -6.92 -19.48
C ASP A 63 -5.40 -6.78 -18.16
N PHE A 64 -4.79 -6.13 -17.16
CA PHE A 64 -5.33 -6.07 -15.80
C PHE A 64 -5.03 -4.73 -15.13
N LYS A 65 -6.07 -4.09 -14.57
CA LYS A 65 -5.93 -2.93 -13.70
C LYS A 65 -6.11 -3.33 -12.24
N PHE A 66 -5.01 -3.35 -11.49
CA PHE A 66 -5.02 -3.67 -10.05
C PHE A 66 -5.22 -2.42 -9.18
N TRP A 67 -4.37 -1.39 -9.38
CA TRP A 67 -4.46 -0.15 -8.63
C TRP A 67 -5.46 0.83 -9.23
N GLU A 68 -6.13 1.59 -8.37
CA GLU A 68 -6.84 2.81 -8.77
C GLU A 68 -5.85 3.85 -9.34
N ASP A 69 -6.33 4.79 -10.15
CA ASP A 69 -5.47 5.85 -10.67
C ASP A 69 -5.18 6.92 -9.61
N GLY A 70 -4.01 7.54 -9.72
CA GLY A 70 -3.57 8.54 -8.75
C GLY A 70 -3.23 7.98 -7.37
N SER A 71 -3.08 8.89 -6.42
CA SER A 71 -2.85 8.63 -5.00
C SER A 71 -3.35 9.82 -4.21
N HIS A 72 -3.86 9.60 -3.00
CA HIS A 72 -4.25 10.69 -2.11
C HIS A 72 -3.03 11.18 -1.31
N ALA A 73 -2.16 11.96 -1.98
CA ALA A 73 -0.95 12.49 -1.37
C ALA A 73 -1.26 13.67 -0.44
N ILE A 74 -0.70 13.64 0.77
CA ILE A 74 -0.82 14.71 1.76
C ILE A 74 0.59 15.09 2.19
N LEU A 75 0.95 16.37 2.02
CA LEU A 75 2.23 16.89 2.49
C LEU A 75 2.24 16.95 4.02
N LEU A 76 3.28 16.39 4.62
CA LEU A 76 3.52 16.37 6.07
C LEU A 76 4.61 17.40 6.43
N ASP A 77 4.29 18.67 6.24
CA ASP A 77 5.19 19.83 6.43
C ASP A 77 5.16 20.41 7.85
N THR A 78 4.32 19.87 8.74
CA THR A 78 4.27 20.29 10.15
C THR A 78 4.31 19.08 11.10
N PRO A 79 4.88 19.23 12.30
CA PRO A 79 4.87 18.16 13.31
C PRO A 79 3.46 17.65 13.61
N LEU A 80 2.49 18.56 13.69
CA LEU A 80 1.09 18.21 13.94
C LEU A 80 0.51 17.32 12.82
N LYS A 81 0.73 17.66 11.55
CA LYS A 81 0.25 16.85 10.43
C LYS A 81 0.92 15.48 10.43
N TRP A 82 2.23 15.44 10.71
CA TRP A 82 2.96 14.20 10.80
C TRP A 82 2.39 13.29 11.89
N GLU A 83 2.24 13.80 13.12
CA GLU A 83 1.75 13.03 14.26
C GLU A 83 0.33 12.50 14.02
N GLN A 84 -0.55 13.34 13.48
CA GLN A 84 -1.91 12.94 13.14
C GLN A 84 -1.95 11.80 12.11
N ARG A 85 -1.12 11.87 11.06
CA ARG A 85 -1.12 10.87 9.99
C ARG A 85 -0.38 9.60 10.39
N PHE A 86 0.69 9.72 11.16
CA PHE A 86 1.40 8.59 11.76
C PHE A 86 0.47 7.79 12.67
N SER A 87 -0.18 8.47 13.63
CA SER A 87 -1.16 7.86 14.52
C SER A 87 -2.34 7.25 13.77
N TYR A 88 -2.88 7.95 12.75
CA TYR A 88 -3.96 7.41 11.92
C TYR A 88 -3.56 6.14 11.19
N LEU A 89 -2.37 6.11 10.57
CA LEU A 89 -1.87 4.97 9.80
C LEU A 89 -1.81 3.70 10.66
N HIS A 90 -1.24 3.80 11.86
CA HIS A 90 -1.09 2.66 12.77
C HIS A 90 -2.37 2.27 13.49
N ASN A 91 -3.27 3.23 13.79
CA ASN A 91 -4.53 2.94 14.47
C ASN A 91 -5.66 2.50 13.53
N ASN A 92 -5.50 2.61 12.20
CA ASN A 92 -6.54 2.22 11.26
C ASN A 92 -6.99 0.74 11.41
N PRO A 93 -6.09 -0.26 11.60
CA PRO A 93 -6.48 -1.64 11.87
C PRO A 93 -7.30 -1.80 13.17
N VAL A 94 -6.99 -1.03 14.20
CA VAL A 94 -7.69 -1.05 15.50
C VAL A 94 -9.09 -0.45 15.36
N LYS A 95 -9.19 0.73 14.74
CA LYS A 95 -10.49 1.39 14.46
C LYS A 95 -11.38 0.55 13.56
N GLY A 96 -10.79 -0.24 12.66
CA GLY A 96 -11.49 -1.21 11.82
C GLY A 96 -11.89 -2.50 12.52
N GLY A 97 -11.57 -2.68 13.81
CA GLY A 97 -11.90 -3.88 14.59
C GLY A 97 -11.12 -5.13 14.17
N LEU A 98 -10.03 -5.00 13.42
CA LEU A 98 -9.24 -6.13 12.93
C LEU A 98 -8.30 -6.68 14.00
N VAL A 99 -7.81 -5.81 14.87
CA VAL A 99 -6.86 -6.13 15.94
C VAL A 99 -7.13 -5.26 17.16
N ALA A 100 -6.77 -5.76 18.34
CA ALA A 100 -6.91 -5.00 19.59
C ALA A 100 -5.88 -3.87 19.73
N GLU A 101 -4.69 -4.02 19.13
CA GLU A 101 -3.59 -3.05 19.25
C GLU A 101 -2.87 -2.87 17.91
N PRO A 102 -2.25 -1.70 17.63
CA PRO A 102 -1.64 -1.42 16.34
C PRO A 102 -0.61 -2.45 15.87
N HIS A 103 0.26 -2.91 16.78
CA HIS A 103 1.35 -3.83 16.47
C HIS A 103 0.89 -5.28 16.30
N HIS A 104 -0.35 -5.62 16.67
CA HIS A 104 -0.92 -6.94 16.36
C HIS A 104 -1.23 -7.10 14.87
N TYR A 105 -1.28 -6.01 14.10
CA TYR A 105 -1.53 -6.11 12.67
C TYR A 105 -0.23 -6.37 11.89
N LEU A 106 -0.05 -7.63 11.48
CA LEU A 106 1.19 -8.13 10.88
C LEU A 106 1.65 -7.39 9.62
N LEU A 107 0.72 -6.81 8.86
CA LEU A 107 1.01 -6.08 7.62
C LEU A 107 1.16 -4.56 7.86
N SER A 108 1.69 -4.16 9.02
CA SER A 108 1.95 -2.77 9.41
C SER A 108 3.33 -2.61 10.02
N SER A 109 3.93 -1.45 9.81
CA SER A 109 5.17 -1.03 10.46
C SER A 109 5.01 -0.77 11.96
N ALA A 110 3.78 -0.78 12.50
CA ALA A 110 3.55 -0.65 13.95
C ALA A 110 4.31 -1.72 14.77
N LEU A 111 4.59 -2.88 14.17
CA LEU A 111 5.50 -3.90 14.73
C LEU A 111 6.88 -3.31 15.04
N ASP A 112 7.51 -2.65 14.06
CA ASP A 112 8.86 -2.11 14.19
C ASP A 112 8.93 -1.05 15.30
N TYR A 113 7.91 -0.20 15.43
CA TYR A 113 7.81 0.78 16.52
C TYR A 113 7.52 0.15 17.88
N ALA A 114 7.04 -1.09 17.93
CA ALA A 114 6.90 -1.88 19.15
C ALA A 114 8.14 -2.74 19.46
N GLY A 115 9.24 -2.59 18.70
CA GLY A 115 10.46 -3.38 18.87
C GLY A 115 10.38 -4.79 18.28
N ILE A 116 9.36 -5.08 17.46
CA ILE A 116 9.19 -6.36 16.78
C ILE A 116 9.55 -6.20 15.31
N LYS A 117 10.35 -7.10 14.74
CA LYS A 117 10.76 -6.99 13.34
C LYS A 117 9.55 -7.10 12.40
N GLY A 118 9.28 -6.04 11.63
CA GLY A 118 8.25 -6.02 10.59
C GLY A 118 8.63 -6.79 9.33
N LEU A 119 7.66 -6.94 8.42
CA LEU A 119 7.82 -7.69 7.16
C LEU A 119 8.65 -6.95 6.10
N VAL A 120 8.81 -5.64 6.23
CA VAL A 120 9.59 -4.80 5.33
C VAL A 120 10.53 -3.92 6.13
N ASN A 121 11.67 -3.55 5.54
CA ASN A 121 12.55 -2.58 6.17
C ASN A 121 11.94 -1.19 6.09
N ILE A 122 11.89 -0.52 7.24
CA ILE A 122 11.49 0.88 7.34
C ILE A 122 12.68 1.72 7.78
N ASP A 123 12.63 3.00 7.41
CA ASP A 123 13.45 4.01 8.05
C ASP A 123 12.76 4.46 9.34
N MET A 124 13.49 4.49 10.44
CA MET A 124 13.01 4.98 11.74
C MET A 124 13.68 6.31 12.12
N GLU A 125 14.63 6.79 11.31
CA GLU A 125 15.25 8.09 11.45
C GLU A 125 14.46 9.10 10.61
N TRP A 126 14.05 10.20 11.24
CA TRP A 126 13.23 11.24 10.62
C TRP A 126 14.08 12.41 10.15
#